data_AF-A0ABD4EKA7-F1
#
_entry.id   AF-A0ABD4EKA7-F1
#
_cell.length_a   1.000
_cell.length_b   1.000
_cell.length_c   1.000
_cell.angle_alpha   90.00
_cell.angle_beta   90.00
_cell.angle_gamma   90.00
#
_symmetry.space_group_name_H-M   'P 1'
#
loop_
_entity.id
_entity.type
_entity.pdbx_description
1 polymer ?
#
loop_
_entity_poly.entity_id
_entity_poly.type
_entity_poly.pdbx_seq_one_letter_code
_entity_poly.pdbx_strand_id
1 'polypeptide(L)'
;MRPLLAPLLLIIAGCSSVAQKEEQYSPCSEAWFNYVEQQINTGDGYGHGPDIGSLEWRSVIMFKLGIRDKPNVPELNTQLWCQFIDENYI
;
A
#
# COMPACT_ATOMS: atom_id res chain seq x y z
N MET A 1 -1.81 -29.26 56.51
CA MET A 1 -0.60 -29.17 55.66
C MET A 1 -1.03 -29.51 54.23
N ARG A 2 -1.01 -28.54 53.31
CA ARG A 2 -1.32 -28.71 51.88
C ARG A 2 -0.13 -28.19 51.08
N PRO A 3 0.34 -28.94 50.08
CA PRO A 3 0.79 -28.33 48.83
C PRO A 3 -0.08 -28.89 47.70
N LEU A 4 -1.04 -28.10 47.18
CA LEU A 4 -0.90 -27.25 45.98
C LEU A 4 -0.50 -28.06 44.73
N LEU A 5 -1.53 -28.51 43.99
CA LEU A 5 -1.43 -28.94 42.59
C LEU A 5 -0.99 -27.72 41.75
N ALA A 6 0.15 -27.83 41.07
CA ALA A 6 0.56 -26.86 40.06
C ALA A 6 0.11 -27.35 38.67
N PRO A 7 -0.71 -26.60 37.92
CA PRO A 7 -1.03 -26.94 36.54
C PRO A 7 0.16 -26.55 35.66
N LEU A 8 0.69 -27.52 34.92
CA LEU A 8 1.74 -27.29 33.92
C LEU A 8 1.11 -26.58 32.71
N LEU A 9 1.14 -25.25 32.70
CA LEU A 9 0.80 -24.44 31.52
C LEU A 9 1.91 -24.62 30.46
N LEU A 10 1.64 -25.43 29.45
CA LEU A 10 2.43 -25.48 28.21
C LEU A 10 2.12 -24.23 27.38
N ILE A 11 3.02 -23.25 27.43
CA ILE A 11 2.98 -22.05 26.59
C ILE A 11 3.52 -22.44 25.22
N ILE A 12 2.62 -22.64 24.25
CA ILE A 12 2.98 -22.72 22.83
C ILE A 12 3.40 -21.34 22.35
N ALA A 13 4.70 -21.07 22.37
CA ALA A 13 5.32 -19.93 21.70
C ALA A 13 5.32 -20.19 20.18
N GLY A 14 4.21 -19.91 19.52
CA GLY A 14 4.15 -19.85 18.07
C GLY A 14 4.73 -18.52 17.58
N CYS A 15 6.02 -18.47 17.29
CA CYS A 15 6.58 -17.41 16.46
C CYS A 15 6.21 -17.69 15.00
N SER A 16 5.03 -17.23 14.58
CA SER A 16 4.79 -17.05 13.15
C SER A 16 5.49 -15.78 12.72
N SER A 17 6.71 -15.90 12.20
CA SER A 17 7.21 -14.91 11.25
C SER A 17 6.31 -15.02 10.02
N VAL A 18 5.22 -14.28 10.00
CA VAL A 18 4.53 -13.99 8.74
C VAL A 18 5.53 -13.13 7.98
N ALA A 19 6.40 -13.78 7.23
CA ALA A 19 7.06 -13.14 6.10
C ALA A 19 5.91 -12.77 5.17
N GLN A 20 5.39 -11.56 5.35
CA GLN A 20 4.46 -10.97 4.40
C GLN A 20 5.22 -10.93 3.10
N LYS A 21 4.83 -11.84 2.21
CA LYS A 21 5.29 -11.89 0.83
C LYS A 21 5.02 -10.51 0.26
N GLU A 22 6.07 -9.71 0.09
CA GLU A 22 6.04 -8.57 -0.82
C GLU A 22 5.44 -9.11 -2.12
N GLU A 23 4.21 -8.71 -2.44
CA GLU A 23 3.71 -8.90 -3.78
C GLU A 23 4.69 -8.13 -4.68
N GLN A 24 5.53 -8.87 -5.40
CA GLN A 24 6.46 -8.29 -6.37
C GLN A 24 5.65 -7.75 -7.54
N TYR A 25 5.02 -6.61 -7.35
CA TYR A 25 4.49 -5.79 -8.43
C TYR A 25 5.65 -5.00 -9.04
N SER A 26 5.58 -4.76 -10.35
CA SER A 26 6.49 -3.84 -11.03
C SER A 26 5.82 -2.47 -11.12
N PRO A 27 6.49 -1.36 -10.79
CA PRO A 27 5.91 -0.03 -10.96
C PRO A 27 5.34 0.16 -12.38
N CYS A 28 4.19 0.85 -12.47
CA CYS A 28 3.37 1.00 -13.70
C CYS A 28 2.70 -0.27 -14.24
N SER A 29 2.80 -1.43 -13.58
CA SER A 29 1.97 -2.60 -13.93
C SER A 29 0.53 -2.43 -13.42
N GLU A 30 -0.42 -3.16 -14.02
CA GLU A 30 -1.81 -3.17 -13.56
C GLU A 30 -1.94 -3.63 -12.10
N ALA A 31 -1.15 -4.62 -11.69
CA ALA A 31 -1.10 -5.08 -10.31
C ALA A 31 -0.62 -3.96 -9.37
N TRP A 32 0.38 -3.18 -9.78
CA TRP A 32 0.86 -2.03 -9.03
C TRP A 32 -0.20 -0.92 -8.93
N PHE A 33 -0.92 -0.61 -10.01
CA PHE A 33 -2.00 0.41 -9.94
C PHE A 33 -3.09 0.01 -8.93
N ASN A 34 -3.49 -1.26 -8.92
CA ASN A 34 -4.44 -1.78 -7.94
C ASN A 34 -3.89 -1.71 -6.52
N TYR A 35 -2.61 -2.00 -6.33
CA TYR A 35 -1.97 -1.88 -5.02
C TYR A 35 -1.94 -0.43 -4.53
N VAL A 36 -1.55 0.52 -5.37
CA VAL A 36 -1.57 1.96 -5.05
C VAL A 36 -2.98 2.42 -4.68
N GLU A 37 -4.01 1.99 -5.40
CA GLU A 37 -5.41 2.32 -5.08
C GLU A 37 -5.84 1.81 -3.69
N GLN A 38 -5.35 0.64 -3.27
CA GLN A 38 -5.64 0.11 -1.94
C GLN A 38 -5.01 0.96 -0.82
N GLN A 39 -3.84 1.54 -1.07
CA GLN A 39 -3.16 2.43 -0.11
C GLN A 39 -3.74 3.84 -0.13
N ILE A 40 -4.06 4.35 -1.32
CA ILE A 40 -4.50 5.72 -1.57
C ILE A 40 -5.82 5.67 -2.35
N ASN A 41 -6.92 5.44 -1.62
CA ASN A 41 -8.25 5.37 -2.22
C ASN A 41 -8.59 6.66 -2.97
N THR A 42 -8.89 6.56 -4.27
CA THR A 42 -9.23 7.69 -5.14
C THR A 42 -10.73 7.90 -5.33
N GLY A 43 -11.55 6.98 -4.84
CA GLY A 43 -13.01 7.06 -4.90
C GLY A 43 -13.61 8.17 -4.04
N ASP A 44 -14.87 8.50 -4.36
CA ASP A 44 -15.68 9.49 -3.63
C ASP A 44 -16.47 8.89 -2.44
N GLY A 45 -16.41 7.57 -2.25
CA GLY A 45 -17.18 6.85 -1.23
C GLY A 45 -18.62 6.50 -1.63
N TYR A 46 -19.07 6.89 -2.83
CA TYR A 46 -20.39 6.61 -3.39
C TYR A 46 -20.34 5.63 -4.57
N GLY A 47 -19.16 5.06 -4.85
CA GLY A 47 -18.95 4.12 -5.95
C GLY A 47 -18.49 4.79 -7.25
N HIS A 48 -18.19 6.09 -7.24
CA HIS A 48 -17.53 6.75 -8.36
C HIS A 48 -16.05 7.02 -8.05
N GLY A 49 -15.25 7.05 -9.10
CA GLY A 49 -13.83 7.33 -9.05
C GLY A 49 -13.25 7.29 -10.46
N PRO A 50 -12.02 7.79 -10.63
CA PRO A 50 -11.34 7.67 -11.91
C PRO A 50 -10.97 6.21 -12.21
N ASP A 51 -10.82 5.88 -13.49
CA ASP A 51 -10.36 4.55 -13.90
C ASP A 51 -8.93 4.31 -13.42
N ILE A 52 -8.69 3.24 -12.67
CA ILE A 52 -7.38 2.88 -12.10
C ILE A 52 -6.31 2.83 -13.21
N GLY A 53 -5.19 3.50 -12.99
CA GLY A 53 -4.07 3.59 -13.94
C GLY A 53 -4.17 4.72 -14.97
N SER A 54 -5.36 5.32 -15.15
CA SER A 54 -5.57 6.46 -16.05
C SER A 54 -4.82 7.73 -15.59
N LEU A 55 -4.64 8.70 -16.49
CA LEU A 55 -4.03 9.99 -16.13
C LEU A 55 -4.86 10.77 -15.11
N GLU A 56 -6.19 10.66 -15.17
CA GLU A 56 -7.07 11.27 -14.17
C GLU A 56 -6.83 10.65 -12.79
N TRP A 57 -6.74 9.32 -12.71
CA TRP A 57 -6.40 8.60 -11.48
C TRP A 57 -5.05 9.04 -10.92
N ARG A 58 -3.99 9.08 -11.74
CA ARG A 58 -2.66 9.55 -11.31
C ARG A 58 -2.70 10.98 -10.78
N SER A 59 -3.50 11.85 -11.40
CA SER A 59 -3.69 13.23 -10.95
C SER A 59 -4.37 13.31 -9.59
N VAL A 60 -5.33 12.43 -9.30
CA VAL A 60 -5.98 12.33 -7.98
C VAL A 60 -5.00 11.82 -6.93
N ILE A 61 -4.16 10.84 -7.25
CA ILE A 61 -3.06 10.38 -6.37
C ILE A 61 -2.17 11.56 -5.98
N MET A 62 -1.68 12.34 -6.96
CA MET A 62 -0.84 13.52 -6.68
C MET A 62 -1.53 14.58 -5.81
N PHE A 63 -2.85 14.76 -5.97
CA PHE A 63 -3.63 15.66 -5.14
C PHE A 63 -3.74 15.18 -3.70
N LYS A 64 -4.05 13.89 -3.49
CA LYS A 64 -4.18 13.30 -2.15
C LYS A 64 -2.84 13.30 -1.41
N LEU A 65 -1.73 13.14 -2.13
CA LEU A 65 -0.38 13.26 -1.57
C LEU A 65 0.09 14.72 -1.39
N GLY A 66 -0.66 15.70 -1.92
CA GLY A 66 -0.29 17.12 -1.84
C GLY A 66 1.01 17.45 -2.58
N ILE A 67 1.23 16.84 -3.75
CA ILE A 67 2.48 16.98 -4.53
C ILE A 67 2.31 17.55 -5.93
N ARG A 68 1.07 17.87 -6.36
CA ARG A 68 0.77 18.23 -7.75
C ARG A 68 1.65 19.34 -8.33
N ASP A 69 1.98 20.35 -7.53
CA ASP A 69 2.74 21.54 -7.94
C ASP A 69 4.13 21.63 -7.29
N LYS A 70 4.61 20.53 -6.69
CA LYS A 70 5.92 20.50 -6.05
C LYS A 70 7.02 20.37 -7.11
N PRO A 71 8.16 21.07 -6.94
CA PRO A 71 9.32 20.81 -7.79
C PRO A 71 9.79 19.36 -7.60
N ASN A 72 10.40 18.80 -8.65
CA ASN A 72 10.97 17.45 -8.67
C ASN A 72 9.96 16.29 -8.66
N VAL A 73 8.68 16.54 -8.91
CA VAL A 73 7.73 15.45 -9.21
C VAL A 73 7.82 15.13 -10.71
N PRO A 74 8.08 13.87 -11.10
CA PRO A 74 8.15 13.50 -12.52
C PRO A 74 6.83 13.71 -13.27
N GLU A 75 6.90 13.80 -14.59
CA GLU A 75 5.72 13.92 -15.46
C GLU A 75 4.78 12.72 -15.33
N LEU A 76 3.48 12.99 -15.24
CA LEU A 76 2.41 12.04 -14.88
C LEU A 76 2.38 10.76 -15.74
N ASN A 77 2.65 10.89 -17.04
CA ASN A 77 2.56 9.80 -18.01
C ASN A 77 3.91 9.10 -18.26
N THR A 78 4.71 8.94 -17.21
CA THR A 78 6.05 8.34 -17.33
C THR A 78 6.24 7.17 -16.37
N GLN A 79 7.17 6.28 -16.71
CA GLN A 79 7.65 5.23 -15.81
C GLN A 79 8.30 5.83 -14.55
N LEU A 80 8.98 6.97 -14.71
CA LEU A 80 9.62 7.70 -13.63
C LEU A 80 8.61 8.14 -12.57
N TRP A 81 7.40 8.55 -12.98
CA TRP A 81 6.34 8.87 -12.03
C TRP A 81 5.93 7.65 -11.21
N CYS A 82 5.76 6.48 -11.82
CA CYS A 82 5.42 5.27 -11.09
C CYS A 82 6.53 4.88 -10.10
N GLN A 83 7.80 4.93 -10.53
CA GLN A 83 8.95 4.67 -9.65
C GLN A 83 9.00 5.66 -8.50
N PHE A 84 8.80 6.95 -8.78
CA PHE A 84 8.78 7.99 -7.76
C PHE A 84 7.66 7.76 -6.73
N ILE A 85 6.45 7.40 -7.17
CA ILE A 85 5.36 7.07 -6.24
C ILE A 85 5.72 5.84 -5.40
N ASP A 86 6.22 4.79 -6.05
CA ASP A 86 6.63 3.54 -5.40
C ASP A 86 7.68 3.77 -4.32
N GLU A 87 8.78 4.45 -4.65
CA GLU A 87 9.91 4.66 -3.74
C GLU A 87 9.61 5.61 -2.57
N ASN A 88 8.61 6.49 -2.69
CA ASN A 88 8.40 7.57 -1.72
C ASN A 88 7.09 7.46 -0.93
N TYR A 89 6.10 6.69 -1.40
CA TYR A 89 4.75 6.70 -0.82
C TYR A 89 4.10 5.32 -0.70
N ILE A 90 4.73 4.26 -1.22
CA ILE A 90 4.24 2.89 -1.21
C ILE A 90 5.18 2.04 -0.34
#